data_AF-A0A254TSI1-F1
#
_entry.id   AF-A0A254TSI1-F1
#
_cell.length_a   1.000
_cell.length_b   1.000
_cell.length_c   1.000
_cell.angle_alpha   90.00
_cell.angle_beta   90.00
_cell.angle_gamma   90.00
#
_symmetry.space_group_name_H-M   'P 1'
#
loop_
_entity.id
_entity.type
_entity.pdbx_description
1 polymer ?
#
loop_
_entity_poly.entity_id
_entity_poly.type
_entity_poly.pdbx_seq_one_letter_code
_entity_poly.pdbx_strand_id
1 'polypeptide(L)'
;MVAAAVCMTGALVTLPAEAAPPKMDNASCQDCHNGKKGKLEAKNADGEKRELFIIENEKFRKGVHAKMECVACHTEIVDSKANHKIDAKAKKPDCASCHEDLWAKAKKDGKAKEKARLGTVVENVDAYKKSFHAKENQDDETKVNATCTQCHNTHTFDIPAKGTEERKEWRQNEPSACGKSCHEDQFDEFEGSIHGDKLLNEGETKAATCSDCHTAHSVGNTSAVTFKQKVLETCGDCHDDQFKSYERTQHGKLATHAGGNTVRCMDCHGSHGIFLVTKLKDPRKMVAQDNKMCISCHTSDKKFEKYAPMKTGGKAGEKIERPDLDEQHKWLPNTKLHWKSVRCIDCHTSAKADMSHEILGEKKAERMCVTCHTKDSQLATRLYRHLADEEKQKFGFANSVILSNSYVIGATRHPLLDTLIIAMAALTFLGVLGHGLIRYLGAKKRRNNAK
;
A
#
# COMPACT_ATOMS: atom_id res chain seq x y z
N MET A 1 46.03 -9.07 101.91
CA MET A 1 45.82 -9.48 100.50
C MET A 1 44.35 -9.83 100.32
N VAL A 2 43.51 -8.87 99.90
CA VAL A 2 42.20 -9.12 99.28
C VAL A 2 41.95 -7.90 98.37
N ALA A 3 41.97 -8.10 97.06
CA ALA A 3 41.61 -7.08 96.08
C ALA A 3 40.28 -7.49 95.43
N ALA A 4 39.26 -6.66 95.63
CA ALA A 4 37.95 -6.81 94.98
C ALA A 4 38.05 -6.25 93.56
N ALA A 5 37.76 -7.08 92.56
CA ALA A 5 37.67 -6.66 91.17
C ALA A 5 36.22 -6.25 90.85
N VAL A 6 36.07 -5.00 90.39
CA VAL A 6 34.81 -4.43 89.91
C VAL A 6 34.66 -4.78 88.43
N CYS A 7 33.62 -5.55 88.07
CA CYS A 7 33.21 -5.77 86.68
C CYS A 7 32.35 -4.59 86.20
N MET A 8 32.85 -3.81 85.23
CA MET A 8 32.03 -2.88 84.45
C MET A 8 31.39 -3.63 83.28
N THR A 9 30.06 -3.73 83.28
CA THR A 9 29.26 -4.15 82.12
C THR A 9 29.05 -2.97 81.19
N GLY A 10 29.77 -2.92 80.07
CA GLY A 10 29.52 -1.99 78.98
C GLY A 10 28.34 -2.47 78.13
N ALA A 11 27.24 -1.72 78.11
CA ALA A 11 26.12 -1.96 77.20
C ALA A 11 26.53 -1.55 75.77
N LEU A 12 26.59 -2.52 74.85
CA LEU A 12 26.64 -2.25 73.42
C LEU A 12 25.28 -1.71 72.98
N VAL A 13 25.24 -0.42 72.63
CA VAL A 13 24.14 0.18 71.88
C VAL A 13 24.24 -0.30 70.43
N THR A 14 23.37 -1.22 70.03
CA THR A 14 23.18 -1.56 68.62
C THR A 14 22.43 -0.41 67.95
N LEU A 15 23.11 0.35 67.09
CA LEU A 15 22.43 1.27 66.17
C LEU A 15 21.56 0.45 65.20
N PRO A 16 20.34 0.91 64.86
CA PRO A 16 19.52 0.24 63.86
C PRO A 16 20.27 0.27 62.53
N ALA A 17 20.33 -0.88 61.84
CA ALA A 17 20.76 -0.92 60.46
C ALA A 17 19.86 0.01 59.64
N GLU A 18 20.47 1.02 59.03
CA GLU A 18 19.79 1.91 58.10
C GLU A 18 19.22 1.05 56.97
N ALA A 19 17.89 1.04 56.85
CA ALA A 19 17.20 0.25 55.84
C ALA A 19 17.77 0.62 54.47
N ALA A 20 18.23 -0.39 53.72
CA ALA A 20 18.72 -0.18 52.36
C ALA A 20 17.67 0.64 51.57
N PRO A 21 18.09 1.67 50.80
CA PRO A 21 17.16 2.48 50.05
C PRO A 21 16.27 1.56 49.18
N PRO A 22 14.96 1.87 49.05
CA PRO A 22 14.05 1.04 48.29
C PRO A 22 14.60 0.85 46.88
N LYS A 23 14.64 -0.42 46.46
CA LYS A 23 15.16 -0.79 45.14
C LYS A 23 14.21 -0.18 44.09
N MET A 24 14.73 0.71 43.24
CA MET A 24 13.96 1.29 42.13
C MET A 24 13.84 0.27 41.00
N ASP A 25 12.98 -0.72 41.21
CA ASP A 25 12.64 -1.73 40.21
C ASP A 25 11.39 -1.34 39.41
N ASN A 26 11.15 -2.05 38.31
CA ASN A 26 9.96 -1.86 37.49
C ASN A 26 8.63 -1.91 38.27
N ALA A 27 8.54 -2.76 39.29
CA ALA A 27 7.32 -2.91 40.08
C ALA A 27 7.00 -1.63 40.85
N SER A 28 8.00 -1.02 41.48
CA SER A 28 7.87 0.24 42.20
C SER A 28 7.37 1.39 41.31
N CYS A 29 7.78 1.42 40.04
CA CYS A 29 7.29 2.41 39.07
C CYS A 29 5.86 2.09 38.62
N GLN A 30 5.59 0.82 38.32
CA GLN A 30 4.31 0.37 37.78
C GLN A 30 3.17 0.44 38.82
N ASP A 31 3.45 0.46 40.12
CA ASP A 31 2.44 0.64 41.18
C ASP A 31 1.63 1.94 41.05
N CYS A 32 2.18 2.93 40.36
CA CYS A 32 1.52 4.18 40.02
C CYS A 32 1.30 4.34 38.51
N HIS A 33 2.29 4.01 37.67
CA HIS A 33 2.26 4.32 36.23
C HIS A 33 1.49 3.32 35.36
N ASN A 34 0.90 2.26 35.94
CA ASN A 34 0.14 1.25 35.20
C ASN A 34 -1.30 1.66 34.80
N GLY A 35 -1.73 2.87 35.15
CA GLY A 35 -3.07 3.40 34.85
C GLY A 35 -4.21 2.88 35.73
N LYS A 36 -3.99 1.88 36.60
CA LYS A 36 -5.05 1.31 37.46
C LYS A 36 -5.59 2.28 38.50
N LYS A 37 -4.80 3.30 38.88
CA LYS A 37 -5.18 4.34 39.84
C LYS A 37 -5.71 5.61 39.18
N GLY A 38 -6.01 5.56 37.88
CA GLY A 38 -6.48 6.71 37.11
C GLY A 38 -5.36 7.50 36.46
N LYS A 39 -5.72 8.65 35.89
CA LYS A 39 -4.81 9.55 35.18
C LYS A 39 -3.82 10.18 36.16
N LEU A 40 -2.53 10.11 35.83
CA LEU A 40 -1.49 10.83 36.56
C LEU A 40 -1.19 12.14 35.83
N GLU A 41 -1.04 13.22 36.58
CA GLU A 41 -0.65 14.52 36.06
C GLU A 41 0.67 14.97 36.69
N ALA A 42 1.52 15.62 35.91
CA ALA A 42 2.70 16.32 36.39
C ALA A 42 2.72 17.73 35.79
N LYS A 43 3.42 18.66 36.45
CA LYS A 43 3.67 19.97 35.85
C LYS A 43 4.83 19.89 34.86
N ASN A 44 4.69 20.52 33.69
CA ASN A 44 5.81 20.75 32.77
C ASN A 44 6.73 21.87 33.31
N ALA A 45 7.80 22.18 32.57
CA ALA A 45 8.76 23.22 32.95
C ALA A 45 8.10 24.61 33.09
N ASP A 46 7.02 24.85 32.35
CA ASP A 46 6.25 26.10 32.33
C ASP A 46 5.15 26.15 33.41
N GLY A 47 5.03 25.09 34.23
CA GLY A 47 4.07 25.00 35.32
C GLY A 47 2.67 24.51 34.92
N GLU A 48 2.44 24.25 33.63
CA GLU A 48 1.20 23.71 33.10
C GLU A 48 1.08 22.22 33.44
N LYS A 49 -0.14 21.77 33.70
CA LYS A 49 -0.41 20.36 33.95
C LYS A 49 -0.36 19.59 32.63
N ARG A 50 0.44 18.53 32.61
CA ARG A 50 0.44 17.52 31.55
C ARG A 50 0.03 16.16 32.11
N GLU A 51 -0.80 15.46 31.36
CA GLU A 51 -1.10 14.05 31.63
C GLU A 51 0.17 13.22 31.37
N LEU A 52 0.50 12.34 32.32
CA LEU A 52 1.60 11.40 32.19
C LEU A 52 1.15 10.18 31.38
N PHE A 53 2.07 9.65 30.60
CA PHE A 53 1.80 8.47 29.80
C PHE A 53 1.53 7.26 30.70
N ILE A 54 0.43 6.55 30.43
CA ILE A 54 0.09 5.31 31.14
C ILE A 54 0.86 4.15 30.51
N ILE A 55 1.60 3.42 31.34
CA ILE A 55 2.34 2.23 30.92
C ILE A 55 1.37 1.04 30.88
N GLU A 56 1.00 0.62 29.68
CA GLU A 56 0.25 -0.61 29.47
C GLU A 56 1.18 -1.83 29.65
N ASN A 57 1.25 -2.36 30.87
CA ASN A 57 2.20 -3.43 31.24
C ASN A 57 2.17 -4.64 30.29
N GLU A 58 1.01 -5.03 29.79
CA GLU A 58 0.90 -6.15 28.84
C GLU A 58 1.54 -5.83 27.48
N LYS A 59 1.41 -4.59 27.00
CA LYS A 59 2.06 -4.12 25.77
C LYS A 59 3.56 -3.92 25.98
N PHE A 60 3.96 -3.29 27.08
CA PHE A 60 5.38 -3.13 27.45
C PHE A 60 6.13 -4.46 27.41
N ARG A 61 5.53 -5.53 27.94
CA ARG A 61 6.15 -6.87 27.98
C ARG A 61 6.36 -7.52 26.62
N LYS A 62 5.68 -7.03 25.57
CA LYS A 62 5.91 -7.45 24.17
C LYS A 62 7.06 -6.70 23.51
N GLY A 63 7.46 -5.55 24.07
CA GLY A 63 8.48 -4.68 23.52
C GLY A 63 9.90 -5.26 23.54
N VAL A 64 10.76 -4.71 22.68
CA VAL A 64 12.18 -5.13 22.58
C VAL A 64 12.99 -4.77 23.84
N HIS A 65 12.49 -3.83 24.65
CA HIS A 65 13.07 -3.42 25.92
C HIS A 65 12.35 -4.01 27.15
N ALA A 66 11.48 -5.02 26.97
CA ALA A 66 10.69 -5.60 28.06
C ALA A 66 11.50 -6.12 29.27
N LYS A 67 12.78 -6.43 29.07
CA LYS A 67 13.71 -6.91 30.12
C LYS A 67 14.52 -5.79 30.77
N MET A 68 14.32 -4.54 30.38
CA MET A 68 15.03 -3.39 30.89
C MET A 68 14.30 -2.83 32.13
N GLU A 69 15.07 -2.38 33.12
CA GLU A 69 14.52 -1.63 34.25
C GLU A 69 14.19 -0.19 33.81
N CYS A 70 13.12 0.41 34.33
CA CYS A 70 12.68 1.77 34.00
C CYS A 70 13.82 2.77 34.19
N VAL A 71 14.58 2.63 35.29
CA VAL A 71 15.72 3.49 35.64
C VAL A 71 16.95 3.33 34.75
N ALA A 72 17.01 2.29 33.91
CA ALA A 72 18.06 2.17 32.90
C ALA A 72 17.85 3.14 31.73
N CYS A 73 16.61 3.58 31.50
CA CYS A 73 16.26 4.61 30.53
C CYS A 73 16.09 5.96 31.24
N HIS A 74 15.31 5.98 32.32
CA HIS A 74 15.07 7.13 33.18
C HIS A 74 16.18 7.31 34.22
N THR A 75 17.40 7.53 33.74
CA THR A 75 18.60 7.66 34.60
C THR A 75 18.56 8.92 35.49
N GLU A 76 17.69 9.86 35.16
CA GLU A 76 17.45 11.10 35.90
C GLU A 76 16.57 10.93 37.14
N ILE A 77 15.82 9.83 37.24
CA ILE A 77 14.93 9.56 38.37
C ILE A 77 15.74 8.93 39.52
N VAL A 78 15.74 9.57 40.68
CA VAL A 78 16.55 9.12 41.83
C VAL A 78 15.73 8.57 43.00
N ASP A 79 14.40 8.62 42.93
CA ASP A 79 13.51 7.95 43.87
C ASP A 79 12.22 7.44 43.19
N SER A 80 11.43 6.65 43.92
CA SER A 80 10.14 6.10 43.47
C SER A 80 8.94 6.77 44.15
N LYS A 81 9.09 8.02 44.59
CA LYS A 81 8.07 8.76 45.36
C LYS A 81 7.17 9.59 44.43
N ALA A 82 5.95 9.91 44.86
CA ALA A 82 5.09 10.80 44.09
C ALA A 82 5.77 12.16 43.89
N ASN A 83 5.75 12.66 42.65
CA ASN A 83 6.58 13.79 42.20
C ASN A 83 8.09 13.49 42.34
N HIS A 84 8.52 12.44 41.64
CA HIS A 84 9.88 11.90 41.66
C HIS A 84 10.95 12.98 41.70
N LYS A 85 11.98 12.78 42.52
CA LYS A 85 13.15 13.65 42.51
C LYS A 85 13.94 13.43 41.23
N ILE A 86 14.26 14.52 40.54
CA ILE A 86 15.04 14.51 39.29
C ILE A 86 16.46 15.02 39.55
N ASP A 87 17.46 14.26 39.13
CA ASP A 87 18.83 14.76 39.04
C ASP A 87 18.98 15.63 37.79
N ALA A 88 19.08 16.94 37.99
CA ALA A 88 19.25 17.91 36.91
C ALA A 88 20.56 17.73 36.13
N LYS A 89 21.55 17.00 36.67
CA LYS A 89 22.82 16.70 35.99
C LYS A 89 22.75 15.43 35.14
N ALA A 90 21.79 14.55 35.40
CA ALA A 90 21.61 13.34 34.63
C ALA A 90 21.10 13.66 33.22
N LYS A 91 21.51 12.84 32.25
CA LYS A 91 21.00 12.95 30.90
C LYS A 91 19.57 12.41 30.87
N LYS A 92 18.69 13.14 30.18
CA LYS A 92 17.37 12.63 29.85
C LYS A 92 17.48 11.40 28.94
N PRO A 93 16.44 10.55 28.89
CA PRO A 93 16.40 9.42 27.99
C PRO A 93 16.62 9.85 26.53
N ASP A 94 17.64 9.30 25.88
CA ASP A 94 17.92 9.51 24.46
C ASP A 94 18.25 8.17 23.80
N CYS A 95 17.49 7.85 22.74
CA CYS A 95 17.61 6.56 22.06
C CYS A 95 18.97 6.45 21.34
N ALA A 96 19.37 7.52 20.65
CA ALA A 96 20.54 7.50 19.78
C ALA A 96 21.83 7.26 20.57
N SER A 97 22.11 8.12 21.55
CA SER A 97 23.32 8.02 22.36
C SER A 97 23.41 6.71 23.13
N CYS A 98 22.31 6.24 23.72
CA CYS A 98 22.30 4.96 24.43
C CYS A 98 22.64 3.79 23.50
N HIS A 99 22.03 3.72 22.31
CA HIS A 99 22.33 2.65 21.35
C HIS A 99 23.75 2.76 20.78
N GLU A 100 24.25 3.97 20.53
CA GLU A 100 25.62 4.23 20.09
C GLU A 100 26.66 3.78 21.12
N ASP A 101 26.47 4.13 22.40
CA ASP A 101 27.34 3.75 23.51
C ASP A 101 27.35 2.22 23.72
N LEU A 102 26.16 1.59 23.73
CA LEU A 102 26.03 0.15 23.85
C LEU A 102 26.69 -0.59 22.67
N TRP A 103 26.58 -0.04 21.46
CA TRP A 103 27.21 -0.62 20.28
C TRP A 103 28.73 -0.45 20.29
N ALA A 104 29.24 0.72 20.68
CA ALA A 104 30.67 0.97 20.85
C ALA A 104 31.28 0.00 21.87
N LYS A 105 30.59 -0.21 23.00
CA LYS A 105 30.98 -1.20 24.01
C LYS A 105 30.95 -2.62 23.46
N ALA A 106 29.87 -3.03 22.79
CA ALA A 106 29.77 -4.38 22.21
C ALA A 106 30.90 -4.66 21.20
N LYS A 107 31.31 -3.67 20.42
CA LYS A 107 32.47 -3.78 19.52
C LYS A 107 33.78 -3.94 20.30
N LYS A 108 34.01 -3.11 21.31
CA LYS A 108 35.21 -3.18 22.17
C LYS A 108 35.33 -4.52 22.88
N ASP A 109 34.22 -5.08 23.32
CA ASP A 109 34.16 -6.35 24.05
C ASP A 109 34.18 -7.59 23.14
N GLY A 110 34.30 -7.42 21.81
CA GLY A 110 34.29 -8.53 20.84
C GLY A 110 32.93 -9.19 20.64
N LYS A 111 31.84 -8.59 21.12
CA LYS A 111 30.46 -9.13 21.10
C LYS A 111 29.58 -8.58 19.98
N ALA A 112 30.17 -7.95 18.97
CA ALA A 112 29.44 -7.33 17.85
C ALA A 112 28.49 -8.31 17.14
N LYS A 113 28.90 -9.57 16.96
CA LYS A 113 28.06 -10.62 16.35
C LYS A 113 26.86 -11.01 17.23
N GLU A 114 27.09 -11.20 18.52
CA GLU A 114 26.02 -11.53 19.49
C GLU A 114 25.00 -10.40 19.65
N LYS A 115 25.46 -9.16 19.48
CA LYS A 115 24.67 -7.94 19.64
C LYS A 115 24.39 -7.24 18.31
N ALA A 116 24.33 -7.98 17.21
CA ALA A 116 24.17 -7.42 15.86
C ALA A 116 22.96 -6.48 15.72
N ARG A 117 21.88 -6.74 16.48
CA ARG A 117 20.70 -5.87 16.49
C ARG A 117 21.00 -4.43 16.95
N LEU A 118 21.95 -4.23 17.88
CA LEU A 118 22.40 -2.89 18.27
C LEU A 118 23.06 -2.18 17.09
N GLY A 119 23.87 -2.89 16.29
CA GLY A 119 24.45 -2.35 15.06
C GLY A 119 23.38 -1.86 14.09
N THR A 120 22.35 -2.67 13.83
CA THR A 120 21.22 -2.26 12.97
C THR A 120 20.49 -1.01 13.49
N VAL A 121 20.33 -0.87 14.81
CA VAL A 121 19.68 0.33 15.37
C VAL A 121 20.58 1.55 15.18
N VAL A 122 21.89 1.43 15.40
CA VAL A 122 22.84 2.53 15.14
C VAL A 122 22.86 2.91 13.66
N GLU A 123 22.81 1.95 12.73
CA GLU A 123 22.68 2.22 11.30
C GLU A 123 21.39 2.99 10.98
N ASN A 124 20.27 2.64 11.62
CA ASN A 124 19.01 3.37 11.48
C ASN A 124 19.11 4.79 12.06
N VAL A 125 19.80 4.99 13.18
CA VAL A 125 20.06 6.31 13.78
C VAL A 125 20.88 7.17 12.81
N ASP A 126 21.94 6.61 12.21
CA ASP A 126 22.77 7.30 11.23
C ASP A 126 22.01 7.66 9.95
N ALA A 127 21.09 6.79 9.52
CA ALA A 127 20.20 7.05 8.40
C ALA A 127 19.20 8.17 8.74
N TYR A 128 18.58 8.11 9.92
CA TYR A 128 17.61 9.09 10.40
C TYR A 128 18.22 10.49 10.46
N LYS A 129 19.44 10.63 11.00
CA LYS A 129 20.18 11.90 11.07
C LYS A 129 20.37 12.57 9.70
N LYS A 130 20.30 11.82 8.60
CA LYS A 130 20.45 12.32 7.21
C LYS A 130 19.10 12.50 6.49
N SER A 131 18.00 12.09 7.13
CA SER A 131 16.65 12.15 6.56
C SER A 131 16.06 13.55 6.62
N PHE A 132 14.94 13.76 5.92
CA PHE A 132 14.16 14.99 6.06
C PHE A 132 13.53 15.16 7.45
N HIS A 133 13.26 14.05 8.16
CA HIS A 133 12.67 14.09 9.50
C HIS A 133 13.62 14.67 10.56
N ALA A 134 14.92 14.47 10.41
CA ALA A 134 15.92 15.02 11.32
C ALA A 134 16.32 16.48 11.03
N LYS A 135 15.80 17.08 9.95
CA LYS A 135 16.05 18.50 9.66
C LYS A 135 15.29 19.38 10.65
N GLU A 136 15.83 20.59 10.86
CA GLU A 136 15.16 21.66 11.59
C GLU A 136 13.76 21.89 11.02
N ASN A 137 12.81 22.06 11.94
CA ASN A 137 11.43 22.33 11.59
C ASN A 137 11.30 23.82 11.19
N GLN A 138 10.57 24.08 10.10
CA GLN A 138 10.44 25.43 9.54
C GLN A 138 9.51 26.34 10.36
N ASP A 139 8.57 25.76 11.10
CA ASP A 139 7.61 26.49 11.94
C ASP A 139 8.16 26.71 13.37
N ASP A 140 9.08 25.84 13.82
CA ASP A 140 9.70 25.90 15.14
C ASP A 140 11.16 25.39 15.08
N GLU A 141 12.11 26.32 14.93
CA GLU A 141 13.55 26.04 14.85
C GLU A 141 14.11 25.33 16.09
N THR A 142 13.38 25.30 17.22
CA THR A 142 13.78 24.54 18.41
C THR A 142 13.53 23.04 18.29
N LYS A 143 12.85 22.62 17.21
CA LYS A 143 12.45 21.23 16.94
C LYS A 143 13.00 20.75 15.60
N VAL A 144 13.00 19.44 15.46
CA VAL A 144 13.16 18.75 14.16
C VAL A 144 11.79 18.35 13.61
N ASN A 145 11.72 18.02 12.32
CA ASN A 145 10.45 17.67 11.67
C ASN A 145 9.73 16.47 12.29
N ALA A 146 10.45 15.40 12.65
CA ALA A 146 9.88 14.27 13.39
C ALA A 146 10.96 13.53 14.19
N THR A 147 10.69 13.21 15.44
CA THR A 147 11.57 12.46 16.35
C THR A 147 11.22 10.98 16.39
N CYS A 148 12.15 10.15 16.91
CA CYS A 148 11.93 8.72 17.08
C CYS A 148 10.61 8.40 17.82
N THR A 149 10.25 9.22 18.81
CA THR A 149 9.10 8.99 19.69
C THR A 149 7.77 9.39 19.08
N GLN A 150 7.78 10.12 17.96
CA GLN A 150 6.56 10.46 17.21
C GLN A 150 6.13 9.30 16.30
N CYS A 151 7.06 8.42 15.91
CA CYS A 151 6.76 7.22 15.12
C CYS A 151 6.76 5.93 15.97
N HIS A 152 7.63 5.85 16.98
CA HIS A 152 7.74 4.70 17.87
C HIS A 152 7.22 5.03 19.27
N ASN A 153 6.36 4.14 19.79
CA ASN A 153 5.96 4.23 21.18
C ASN A 153 7.15 3.93 22.11
N THR A 154 7.48 4.85 23.02
CA THR A 154 8.66 4.77 23.89
C THR A 154 8.59 3.65 24.94
N HIS A 155 7.38 3.30 25.39
CA HIS A 155 7.18 2.28 26.43
C HIS A 155 6.84 0.91 25.84
N THR A 156 6.22 0.85 24.66
CA THR A 156 5.91 -0.43 24.02
C THR A 156 7.04 -0.87 23.08
N PHE A 157 7.67 0.06 22.36
CA PHE A 157 8.68 -0.16 21.30
C PHE A 157 8.67 -1.60 20.75
N ASP A 158 7.61 -1.91 19.99
CA ASP A 158 7.38 -3.24 19.46
C ASP A 158 7.70 -3.23 17.96
N ILE A 159 8.88 -3.74 17.63
CA ILE A 159 9.29 -3.97 16.24
C ILE A 159 9.51 -5.48 16.10
N PRO A 160 8.47 -6.23 15.70
CA PRO A 160 8.57 -7.67 15.57
C PRO A 160 9.61 -8.10 14.53
N ALA A 161 10.14 -9.31 14.71
CA ALA A 161 11.09 -9.89 13.76
C ALA A 161 10.42 -10.14 12.39
N LYS A 162 11.20 -10.06 11.31
CA LYS A 162 10.66 -10.35 9.97
C LYS A 162 10.17 -11.80 9.90
N GLY A 163 9.01 -12.00 9.25
CA GLY A 163 8.41 -13.32 9.03
C GLY A 163 7.52 -13.84 10.14
N THR A 164 7.33 -13.11 11.25
CA THR A 164 6.40 -13.51 12.32
C THR A 164 4.98 -12.98 12.06
N GLU A 165 3.98 -13.54 12.75
CA GLU A 165 2.59 -13.06 12.66
C GLU A 165 2.44 -11.65 13.23
N GLU A 166 3.14 -11.34 14.32
CA GLU A 166 3.14 -10.00 14.91
C GLU A 166 3.70 -8.97 13.93
N ARG A 167 4.63 -9.36 13.05
CA ARG A 167 5.13 -8.48 11.99
C ARG A 167 4.05 -8.13 10.99
N LYS A 168 3.12 -9.04 10.69
CA LYS A 168 2.00 -8.79 9.78
C LYS A 168 1.08 -7.71 10.38
N GLU A 169 0.66 -7.90 11.63
CA GLU A 169 -0.16 -6.90 12.35
C GLU A 169 0.57 -5.55 12.44
N TRP A 170 1.88 -5.56 12.74
CA TRP A 170 2.70 -4.36 12.74
C TRP A 170 2.70 -3.65 11.38
N ARG A 171 2.84 -4.40 10.27
CA ARG A 171 2.82 -3.83 8.91
C ARG A 171 1.47 -3.20 8.58
N GLN A 172 0.38 -3.82 8.99
CA GLN A 172 -0.97 -3.28 8.76
C GLN A 172 -1.18 -1.93 9.47
N ASN A 173 -0.55 -1.74 10.63
CA ASN A 173 -0.62 -0.49 11.39
C ASN A 173 0.42 0.56 10.98
N GLU A 174 1.43 0.20 10.19
CA GLU A 174 2.49 1.13 9.77
C GLU A 174 1.96 2.40 9.08
N PRO A 175 1.00 2.35 8.13
CA PRO A 175 0.51 3.56 7.48
C PRO A 175 -0.10 4.57 8.45
N SER A 176 -0.74 4.09 9.53
CA SER A 176 -1.28 4.97 10.58
C SER A 176 -0.20 5.76 11.31
N ALA A 177 1.00 5.19 11.46
CA ALA A 177 2.13 5.85 12.13
C ALA A 177 2.74 6.97 11.28
N CYS A 178 2.63 6.88 9.96
CA CYS A 178 3.07 7.94 9.05
C CYS A 178 1.97 9.00 8.82
N GLY A 179 0.74 8.53 8.64
CA GLY A 179 -0.37 9.30 8.09
C GLY A 179 -1.13 10.15 9.08
N LYS A 180 -1.65 9.52 10.14
CA LYS A 180 -2.75 10.07 10.97
C LYS A 180 -2.45 11.36 11.72
N SER A 181 -1.19 11.79 11.78
CA SER A 181 -0.79 12.97 12.54
C SER A 181 0.05 13.97 11.74
N CYS A 182 0.55 13.60 10.56
CA CYS A 182 1.49 14.44 9.81
C CYS A 182 1.30 14.35 8.29
N HIS A 183 1.02 13.17 7.74
CA HIS A 183 0.85 12.94 6.31
C HIS A 183 -0.59 12.56 5.96
N GLU A 184 -1.56 13.33 6.48
CA GLU A 184 -2.99 13.03 6.40
C GLU A 184 -3.46 12.91 4.95
N ASP A 185 -3.12 13.88 4.09
CA ASP A 185 -3.49 13.84 2.67
C ASP A 185 -3.00 12.57 1.95
N GLN A 186 -1.75 12.16 2.22
CA GLN A 186 -1.18 10.97 1.60
C GLN A 186 -1.80 9.69 2.17
N PHE A 187 -2.18 9.70 3.44
CA PHE A 187 -2.87 8.61 4.10
C PHE A 187 -4.27 8.43 3.53
N ASP A 188 -5.05 9.50 3.40
CA ASP A 188 -6.39 9.48 2.82
C ASP A 188 -6.39 8.96 1.37
N GLU A 189 -5.43 9.41 0.55
CA GLU A 189 -5.24 8.87 -0.80
C GLU A 189 -4.88 7.38 -0.78
N PHE A 190 -3.99 6.97 0.12
CA PHE A 190 -3.56 5.59 0.26
C PHE A 190 -4.70 4.68 0.71
N GLU A 191 -5.54 5.08 1.66
CA GLU A 191 -6.71 4.31 2.12
C GLU A 191 -7.68 4.03 0.96
N GLY A 192 -7.85 4.98 0.04
CA GLY A 192 -8.66 4.79 -1.16
C GLY A 192 -8.02 3.93 -2.24
N SER A 193 -6.71 3.70 -2.18
CA SER A 193 -5.96 2.94 -3.19
C SER A 193 -6.16 1.43 -3.08
N ILE A 194 -5.75 0.68 -4.10
CA ILE A 194 -5.76 -0.79 -4.06
C ILE A 194 -4.79 -1.36 -3.02
N HIS A 195 -3.64 -0.72 -2.80
CA HIS A 195 -2.70 -1.18 -1.78
C HIS A 195 -3.27 -0.96 -0.38
N GLY A 196 -3.85 0.21 -0.12
CA GLY A 196 -4.51 0.50 1.16
C GLY A 196 -5.74 -0.37 1.39
N ASP A 197 -6.57 -0.59 0.37
CA ASP A 197 -7.74 -1.47 0.48
C ASP A 197 -7.35 -2.91 0.84
N LYS A 198 -6.34 -3.47 0.15
CA LYS A 198 -5.82 -4.82 0.45
C LYS A 198 -5.20 -4.90 1.85
N LEU A 199 -4.42 -3.90 2.24
CA LEU A 199 -3.73 -3.92 3.53
C LEU A 199 -4.70 -3.69 4.70
N LEU A 200 -5.49 -2.63 4.64
CA LEU A 200 -6.27 -2.11 5.77
C LEU A 200 -7.60 -2.83 5.91
N ASN A 201 -8.30 -3.10 4.80
CA ASN A 201 -9.64 -3.70 4.81
C ASN A 201 -9.59 -5.23 4.72
N GLU A 202 -8.69 -5.79 3.91
CA GLU A 202 -8.58 -7.24 3.73
C GLU A 202 -7.48 -7.89 4.58
N GLY A 203 -6.60 -7.12 5.22
CA GLY A 203 -5.50 -7.64 6.03
C GLY A 203 -4.40 -8.33 5.21
N GLU A 204 -4.32 -8.08 3.90
CA GLU A 204 -3.30 -8.66 3.03
C GLU A 204 -1.96 -7.93 3.24
N THR A 205 -1.20 -8.42 4.21
CA THR A 205 0.06 -7.80 4.64
C THR A 205 1.22 -7.96 3.67
N LYS A 206 1.00 -8.50 2.46
CA LYS A 206 1.95 -8.37 1.33
C LYS A 206 1.71 -7.12 0.49
N ALA A 207 0.56 -6.45 0.64
CA ALA A 207 0.32 -5.18 -0.01
C ALA A 207 1.37 -4.14 0.43
N ALA A 208 1.65 -3.19 -0.46
CA ALA A 208 2.69 -2.19 -0.23
C ALA A 208 2.29 -1.22 0.89
N THR A 209 3.26 -0.85 1.73
CA THR A 209 3.15 0.20 2.76
C THR A 209 4.06 1.38 2.43
N CYS A 210 3.98 2.46 3.22
CA CYS A 210 4.78 3.67 3.05
C CYS A 210 6.30 3.38 2.98
N SER A 211 6.78 2.52 3.88
CA SER A 211 8.20 2.19 3.99
C SER A 211 8.75 1.33 2.86
N ASP A 212 7.90 0.66 2.07
CA ASP A 212 8.33 -0.07 0.87
C ASP A 212 8.85 0.88 -0.22
N CYS A 213 8.36 2.12 -0.24
CA CYS A 213 8.76 3.14 -1.23
C CYS A 213 9.70 4.22 -0.65
N HIS A 214 9.47 4.69 0.59
CA HIS A 214 10.17 5.86 1.14
C HIS A 214 11.33 5.55 2.09
N THR A 215 11.47 4.30 2.54
CA THR A 215 12.28 3.87 3.71
C THR A 215 11.76 4.44 5.04
N ALA A 216 11.84 3.67 6.13
CA ALA A 216 11.33 4.12 7.44
C ALA A 216 12.25 5.16 8.13
N HIS A 217 13.57 5.06 7.96
CA HIS A 217 14.55 5.89 8.67
C HIS A 217 15.41 6.76 7.75
N SER A 218 15.26 6.69 6.43
CA SER A 218 16.10 7.46 5.49
C SER A 218 15.24 8.27 4.51
N VAL A 219 14.06 8.73 4.95
CA VAL A 219 13.11 9.47 4.12
C VAL A 219 13.80 10.67 3.48
N GLY A 220 13.83 10.68 2.14
CA GLY A 220 14.61 11.61 1.32
C GLY A 220 13.75 12.48 0.39
N ASN A 221 14.42 13.24 -0.48
CA ASN A 221 13.75 14.11 -1.44
C ASN A 221 13.10 13.30 -2.57
N THR A 222 11.77 13.27 -2.61
CA THR A 222 10.99 12.54 -3.62
C THR A 222 11.09 13.16 -5.03
N SER A 223 11.54 14.41 -5.13
CA SER A 223 11.78 15.08 -6.40
C SER A 223 13.11 14.70 -7.06
N ALA A 224 14.03 14.06 -6.33
CA ALA A 224 15.32 13.64 -6.85
C ALA A 224 15.16 12.59 -7.95
N VAL A 225 15.97 12.71 -9.00
CA VAL A 225 16.00 11.75 -10.12
C VAL A 225 16.25 10.32 -9.63
N THR A 226 17.20 10.14 -8.71
CA THR A 226 17.54 8.82 -8.16
C THR A 226 16.38 8.18 -7.42
N PHE A 227 15.63 8.95 -6.64
CA PHE A 227 14.41 8.47 -5.98
C PHE A 227 13.36 8.05 -7.02
N LYS A 228 13.11 8.92 -8.00
CA LYS A 228 12.15 8.67 -9.08
C LYS A 228 12.45 7.42 -9.90
N GLN A 229 13.73 7.12 -10.13
CA GLN A 229 14.18 5.88 -10.77
C GLN A 229 14.00 4.68 -9.85
N LYS A 230 14.37 4.81 -8.58
CA LYS A 230 14.24 3.72 -7.61
C LYS A 230 12.79 3.28 -7.44
N VAL A 231 11.84 4.23 -7.39
CA VAL A 231 10.40 3.92 -7.30
C VAL A 231 9.92 3.11 -8.50
N LEU A 232 10.45 3.35 -9.70
CA LEU A 232 10.10 2.58 -10.89
C LEU A 232 10.52 1.10 -10.72
N GLU A 233 11.73 0.85 -10.21
CA GLU A 233 12.22 -0.51 -9.89
C GLU A 233 11.39 -1.16 -8.77
N THR A 234 11.03 -0.40 -7.73
CA THR A 234 10.23 -0.88 -6.59
C THR A 234 8.88 -1.43 -7.03
N CYS A 235 8.25 -0.85 -8.05
CA CYS A 235 7.04 -1.44 -8.63
C CYS A 235 7.31 -2.83 -9.22
N GLY A 236 8.43 -3.00 -9.93
CA GLY A 236 8.83 -4.24 -10.58
C GLY A 236 9.21 -5.37 -9.61
N ASP A 237 9.65 -5.04 -8.39
CA ASP A 237 9.95 -6.04 -7.36
C ASP A 237 8.73 -6.91 -7.00
N CYS A 238 7.51 -6.37 -7.16
CA CYS A 238 6.24 -7.08 -6.95
C CYS A 238 5.44 -7.30 -8.26
N HIS A 239 5.54 -6.37 -9.22
CA HIS A 239 4.79 -6.36 -10.49
C HIS A 239 5.69 -6.62 -11.70
N ASP A 240 6.49 -7.68 -11.62
CA ASP A 240 7.55 -8.02 -12.60
C ASP A 240 7.03 -8.14 -14.04
N ASP A 241 5.90 -8.81 -14.24
CA ASP A 241 5.29 -8.99 -15.57
C ASP A 241 4.81 -7.66 -16.18
N GLN A 242 4.21 -6.79 -15.36
CA GLN A 242 3.79 -5.45 -15.77
C GLN A 242 5.00 -4.56 -16.06
N PHE A 243 6.06 -4.69 -15.25
CA PHE A 243 7.30 -3.96 -15.44
C PHE A 243 7.97 -4.34 -16.77
N LYS A 244 8.19 -5.63 -17.03
CA LYS A 244 8.77 -6.13 -18.30
C LYS A 244 7.96 -5.71 -19.52
N SER A 245 6.63 -5.77 -19.43
CA SER A 245 5.77 -5.35 -20.55
C SER A 245 5.83 -3.84 -20.80
N TYR A 246 5.86 -3.05 -19.73
CA TYR A 246 6.02 -1.59 -19.79
C TYR A 246 7.39 -1.18 -20.38
N GLU A 247 8.49 -1.84 -20.02
CA GLU A 247 9.83 -1.54 -20.57
C GLU A 247 9.92 -1.69 -22.09
N ARG A 248 9.04 -2.50 -22.70
CA ARG A 248 8.98 -2.66 -24.17
C ARG A 248 8.32 -1.47 -24.87
N THR A 249 7.57 -0.64 -24.14
CA THR A 249 6.87 0.53 -24.67
C THR A 249 7.81 1.69 -24.94
N GLN A 250 7.35 2.70 -25.70
CA GLN A 250 8.13 3.93 -25.86
C GLN A 250 8.29 4.69 -24.53
N HIS A 251 7.26 4.72 -23.69
CA HIS A 251 7.34 5.33 -22.35
C HIS A 251 8.37 4.62 -21.48
N GLY A 252 8.36 3.28 -21.45
CA GLY A 252 9.30 2.48 -20.65
C GLY A 252 10.74 2.56 -21.15
N LYS A 253 10.98 2.50 -22.46
CA LYS A 253 12.32 2.70 -23.04
C LYS A 253 12.90 4.04 -22.65
N LEU A 254 12.09 5.10 -22.71
CA LEU A 254 12.53 6.41 -22.26
C LEU A 254 12.79 6.41 -20.75
N ALA A 255 11.96 5.75 -19.93
CA ALA A 255 12.14 5.64 -18.47
C ALA A 255 13.45 4.99 -18.06
N THR A 256 13.80 3.89 -18.70
CA THR A 256 15.04 3.17 -18.40
C THR A 256 16.28 3.93 -18.90
N HIS A 257 16.19 4.69 -20.00
CA HIS A 257 17.34 5.38 -20.60
C HIS A 257 17.52 6.87 -20.22
N ALA A 258 16.46 7.58 -19.84
CA ALA A 258 16.46 9.04 -19.66
C ALA A 258 16.54 9.52 -18.20
N GLY A 259 17.10 8.70 -17.29
CA GLY A 259 17.39 9.20 -15.95
C GLY A 259 16.14 9.57 -15.14
N GLY A 260 15.01 8.87 -15.28
CA GLY A 260 13.82 9.10 -14.45
C GLY A 260 13.01 10.39 -14.70
N ASN A 261 13.40 11.26 -15.65
CA ASN A 261 12.64 12.46 -16.05
C ASN A 261 11.66 12.19 -17.20
N THR A 262 10.95 11.08 -17.12
CA THR A 262 10.02 10.64 -18.17
C THR A 262 8.83 9.91 -17.56
N VAL A 263 7.92 9.41 -18.41
CA VAL A 263 6.63 8.84 -18.02
C VAL A 263 6.83 7.50 -17.32
N ARG A 264 6.51 7.38 -16.03
CA ARG A 264 6.64 6.18 -15.17
C ARG A 264 5.28 5.62 -14.76
N CYS A 265 5.27 4.51 -14.01
CA CYS A 265 4.05 3.88 -13.49
C CYS A 265 3.10 4.88 -12.81
N MET A 266 3.64 5.73 -11.92
CA MET A 266 2.85 6.67 -11.13
C MET A 266 2.32 7.87 -11.92
N ASP A 267 2.89 8.16 -13.11
CA ASP A 267 2.38 9.21 -13.99
C ASP A 267 1.04 8.78 -14.65
N CYS A 268 0.73 7.47 -14.64
CA CYS A 268 -0.57 6.91 -15.07
C CYS A 268 -1.46 6.53 -13.88
N HIS A 269 -0.89 5.87 -12.86
CA HIS A 269 -1.64 5.25 -11.77
C HIS A 269 -1.79 6.13 -10.51
N GLY A 270 -1.06 7.24 -10.39
CA GLY A 270 -0.95 7.99 -9.14
C GLY A 270 0.18 7.45 -8.25
N SER A 271 0.56 8.17 -7.19
CA SER A 271 1.68 7.79 -6.29
C SER A 271 1.20 7.16 -4.98
N HIS A 272 0.19 7.75 -4.33
CA HIS A 272 -0.45 7.21 -3.13
C HIS A 272 -1.85 6.69 -3.44
N GLY A 273 -2.61 7.40 -4.28
CA GLY A 273 -3.93 6.99 -4.77
C GLY A 273 -3.93 6.09 -6.02
N ILE A 274 -3.45 4.84 -5.91
CA ILE A 274 -3.55 3.84 -7.00
C ILE A 274 -4.97 3.24 -7.02
N PHE A 275 -5.89 3.89 -7.73
CA PHE A 275 -7.31 3.54 -7.67
C PHE A 275 -7.71 2.42 -8.65
N LEU A 276 -8.50 1.44 -8.18
CA LEU A 276 -9.12 0.45 -9.06
C LEU A 276 -10.28 1.05 -9.83
N VAL A 277 -10.16 1.05 -11.16
CA VAL A 277 -11.22 1.50 -12.07
C VAL A 277 -12.51 0.67 -11.92
N THR A 278 -12.39 -0.61 -11.57
CA THR A 278 -13.54 -1.52 -11.40
C THR A 278 -14.48 -1.10 -10.26
N LYS A 279 -13.99 -0.36 -9.26
CA LYS A 279 -14.84 0.18 -8.17
C LYS A 279 -15.89 1.17 -8.68
N LEU A 280 -15.68 1.79 -9.85
CA LEU A 280 -16.63 2.74 -10.42
C LEU A 280 -17.92 2.09 -10.94
N LYS A 281 -17.88 0.78 -11.25
CA LYS A 281 -18.96 -0.06 -11.83
C LYS A 281 -19.53 0.40 -13.19
N ASP A 282 -19.67 1.71 -13.41
CA ASP A 282 -20.14 2.31 -14.65
C ASP A 282 -19.01 2.34 -15.71
N PRO A 283 -19.14 1.60 -16.81
CA PRO A 283 -18.14 1.55 -17.89
C PRO A 283 -17.75 2.90 -18.45
N ARG A 284 -18.66 3.88 -18.51
CA ARG A 284 -18.34 5.23 -19.02
C ARG A 284 -17.45 5.99 -18.06
N LYS A 285 -17.66 5.83 -16.75
CA LYS A 285 -16.78 6.41 -15.73
C LYS A 285 -15.41 5.74 -15.75
N MET A 286 -15.36 4.42 -15.97
CA MET A 286 -14.11 3.68 -16.14
C MET A 286 -13.30 4.21 -17.31
N VAL A 287 -13.95 4.33 -18.48
CA VAL A 287 -13.33 4.89 -19.69
C VAL A 287 -12.84 6.32 -19.45
N ALA A 288 -13.64 7.16 -18.81
CA ALA A 288 -13.28 8.54 -18.53
C ALA A 288 -12.05 8.63 -17.60
N GLN A 289 -11.97 7.81 -16.55
CA GLN A 289 -10.82 7.78 -15.65
C GLN A 289 -9.55 7.31 -16.39
N ASP A 290 -9.64 6.17 -17.09
CA ASP A 290 -8.49 5.58 -17.79
C ASP A 290 -7.99 6.50 -18.91
N ASN A 291 -8.88 7.18 -19.63
CA ASN A 291 -8.47 8.11 -20.70
C ASN A 291 -7.91 9.43 -20.15
N LYS A 292 -8.34 9.87 -18.97
CA LYS A 292 -7.90 11.15 -18.38
C LYS A 292 -6.39 11.18 -18.20
N MET A 293 -5.75 10.10 -17.78
CA MET A 293 -4.29 10.07 -17.59
C MET A 293 -3.54 10.31 -18.92
N CYS A 294 -3.99 9.68 -20.01
CA CYS A 294 -3.41 9.83 -21.34
C CYS A 294 -3.61 11.26 -21.87
N ILE A 295 -4.85 11.73 -21.87
CA ILE A 295 -5.23 13.04 -22.41
C ILE A 295 -4.55 14.16 -21.63
N SER A 296 -4.34 13.99 -20.32
CA SER A 296 -3.69 15.02 -19.50
C SER A 296 -2.29 15.42 -20.00
N CYS A 297 -1.59 14.55 -20.73
CA CYS A 297 -0.31 14.82 -21.37
C CYS A 297 -0.45 14.97 -22.89
N HIS A 298 -1.23 14.11 -23.55
CA HIS A 298 -1.38 14.10 -25.00
C HIS A 298 -2.20 15.28 -25.57
N THR A 299 -2.75 16.15 -24.73
CA THR A 299 -3.34 17.44 -25.11
C THR A 299 -2.71 18.63 -24.39
N SER A 300 -1.52 18.45 -23.78
CA SER A 300 -0.82 19.51 -23.05
C SER A 300 0.61 19.64 -23.53
N ASP A 301 0.89 20.69 -24.31
CA ASP A 301 2.25 20.94 -24.83
C ASP A 301 3.26 21.13 -23.70
N LYS A 302 2.87 21.82 -22.63
CA LYS A 302 3.71 22.02 -21.43
C LYS A 302 4.11 20.70 -20.77
N LYS A 303 3.17 19.75 -20.61
CA LYS A 303 3.48 18.44 -20.02
C LYS A 303 4.26 17.57 -21.00
N PHE A 304 3.92 17.63 -22.29
CA PHE A 304 4.67 16.91 -23.32
C PHE A 304 6.12 17.37 -23.36
N GLU A 305 6.39 18.67 -23.34
CA GLU A 305 7.75 19.24 -23.31
C GLU A 305 8.56 18.77 -22.10
N LYS A 306 7.92 18.56 -20.94
CA LYS A 306 8.58 18.02 -19.73
C LYS A 306 9.11 16.59 -19.93
N TYR A 307 8.45 15.79 -20.78
CA TYR A 307 8.73 14.35 -20.95
C TYR A 307 9.28 13.99 -22.33
N ALA A 308 9.22 14.92 -23.29
CA ALA A 308 9.72 14.73 -24.64
C ALA A 308 11.23 14.51 -24.54
N PRO A 309 11.76 13.40 -25.10
CA PRO A 309 13.21 13.23 -25.15
C PRO A 309 13.76 14.41 -25.95
N MET A 310 14.76 15.13 -25.43
CA MET A 310 15.64 15.89 -26.32
C MET A 310 16.03 14.91 -27.44
N LYS A 311 15.68 15.21 -28.71
CA LYS A 311 15.95 14.34 -29.85
C LYS A 311 17.33 13.69 -29.64
N THR A 312 17.43 12.37 -29.63
CA THR A 312 18.74 11.71 -29.76
C THR A 312 19.35 12.17 -31.08
N GLY A 313 20.28 13.12 -31.02
CA GLY A 313 20.90 13.77 -32.18
C GLY A 313 20.34 15.16 -32.57
N GLY A 314 19.34 15.70 -31.85
CA GLY A 314 18.92 17.09 -32.02
C GLY A 314 19.75 18.04 -31.16
N LYS A 315 19.92 19.28 -31.62
CA LYS A 315 20.68 20.28 -30.86
C LYS A 315 19.97 20.57 -29.53
N ALA A 316 20.73 20.75 -28.45
CA ALA A 316 20.17 21.21 -27.19
C ALA A 316 19.38 22.52 -27.42
N GLY A 317 18.09 22.53 -27.04
CA GLY A 317 17.18 23.66 -27.24
C GLY A 317 16.21 23.54 -28.41
N GLU A 318 16.26 22.47 -29.22
CA GLU A 318 15.24 22.23 -30.26
C GLU A 318 13.94 21.70 -29.63
N LYS A 319 12.88 22.52 -29.65
CA LYS A 319 11.57 22.17 -29.09
C LYS A 319 10.92 21.08 -29.94
N ILE A 320 10.55 19.95 -29.31
CA ILE A 320 9.72 18.95 -29.96
C ILE A 320 8.27 19.35 -29.79
N GLU A 321 7.61 19.72 -30.89
CA GLU A 321 6.18 19.94 -30.90
C GLU A 321 5.43 18.62 -30.70
N ARG A 322 4.42 18.65 -29.84
CA ARG A 322 3.54 17.52 -29.62
C ARG A 322 2.73 17.28 -30.89
N PRO A 323 2.66 16.03 -31.40
CA PRO A 323 1.74 15.70 -32.48
C PRO A 323 0.29 16.00 -32.07
N ASP A 324 -0.48 16.64 -32.96
CA ASP A 324 -1.88 16.93 -32.67
C ASP A 324 -2.70 15.64 -32.56
N LEU A 325 -3.45 15.51 -31.46
CA LEU A 325 -4.13 14.26 -31.14
C LEU A 325 -5.28 13.96 -32.10
N ASP A 326 -6.06 14.97 -32.49
CA ASP A 326 -7.19 14.80 -33.41
C ASP A 326 -6.68 14.47 -34.82
N GLU A 327 -5.62 15.15 -35.27
CA GLU A 327 -4.95 14.88 -36.55
C GLU A 327 -4.48 13.43 -36.67
N GLN A 328 -3.79 12.91 -35.65
CA GLN A 328 -3.32 11.51 -35.65
C GLN A 328 -4.46 10.48 -35.62
N HIS A 329 -5.67 10.88 -35.19
CA HIS A 329 -6.85 10.03 -35.10
C HIS A 329 -7.91 10.34 -36.17
N LYS A 330 -7.57 11.10 -37.22
CA LYS A 330 -8.48 11.43 -38.33
C LYS A 330 -9.10 10.21 -39.03
N TRP A 331 -8.41 9.08 -39.00
CA TRP A 331 -8.88 7.82 -39.58
C TRP A 331 -10.06 7.20 -38.80
N LEU A 332 -10.23 7.56 -37.53
CA LEU A 332 -11.27 7.00 -36.66
C LEU A 332 -12.56 7.83 -36.81
N PRO A 333 -13.66 7.26 -37.33
CA PRO A 333 -14.91 8.00 -37.43
C PRO A 333 -15.45 8.36 -36.05
N ASN A 334 -16.04 9.55 -35.89
CA ASN A 334 -16.59 10.02 -34.62
C ASN A 334 -15.60 9.88 -33.44
N THR A 335 -14.37 10.33 -33.60
CA THR A 335 -13.25 10.16 -32.64
C THR A 335 -13.65 10.48 -31.20
N LYS A 336 -14.36 11.60 -30.98
CA LYS A 336 -14.80 12.04 -29.64
C LYS A 336 -15.80 11.09 -28.99
N LEU A 337 -16.63 10.41 -29.78
CA LEU A 337 -17.55 9.39 -29.24
C LEU A 337 -16.77 8.15 -28.82
N HIS A 338 -15.80 7.72 -29.62
CA HIS A 338 -14.90 6.61 -29.25
C HIS A 338 -14.16 6.89 -27.95
N TRP A 339 -13.58 8.08 -27.75
CA TRP A 339 -12.90 8.42 -26.49
C TRP A 339 -13.81 8.46 -25.26
N LYS A 340 -15.13 8.60 -25.44
CA LYS A 340 -16.12 8.54 -24.35
C LYS A 340 -16.60 7.12 -24.05
N SER A 341 -16.31 6.16 -24.92
CA SER A 341 -16.88 4.80 -24.85
C SER A 341 -15.85 3.69 -24.90
N VAL A 342 -14.61 3.97 -25.30
CA VAL A 342 -13.51 3.02 -25.43
C VAL A 342 -12.26 3.65 -24.83
N ARG A 343 -11.45 2.86 -24.11
CA ARG A 343 -10.21 3.38 -23.53
C ARG A 343 -9.13 3.49 -24.59
N CYS A 344 -8.25 4.48 -24.47
CA CYS A 344 -7.08 4.61 -25.33
C CYS A 344 -6.28 3.30 -25.37
N ILE A 345 -6.09 2.67 -24.21
CA ILE A 345 -5.38 1.39 -24.08
C ILE A 345 -6.07 0.22 -24.79
N ASP A 346 -7.38 0.25 -25.03
CA ASP A 346 -8.07 -0.85 -25.72
C ASP A 346 -7.65 -0.92 -27.20
N CYS A 347 -7.33 0.23 -27.83
CA CYS A 347 -6.77 0.28 -29.18
C CYS A 347 -5.23 0.30 -29.18
N HIS A 348 -4.61 0.89 -28.17
CA HIS A 348 -3.16 1.05 -28.06
C HIS A 348 -2.45 -0.08 -27.33
N THR A 349 -3.07 -1.24 -27.14
CA THR A 349 -2.41 -2.43 -26.62
C THR A 349 -2.68 -3.60 -27.56
N SER A 350 -1.74 -4.55 -27.62
CA SER A 350 -1.92 -5.71 -28.49
C SER A 350 -3.17 -6.49 -28.12
N ALA A 351 -4.00 -6.81 -29.11
CA ALA A 351 -5.12 -7.75 -29.05
C ALA A 351 -4.84 -9.05 -28.28
N LYS A 352 -3.61 -9.55 -28.40
CA LYS A 352 -3.15 -10.82 -27.83
C LYS A 352 -2.47 -10.67 -26.47
N ALA A 353 -2.25 -9.43 -26.02
CA ALA A 353 -1.67 -9.21 -24.71
C ALA A 353 -2.70 -9.50 -23.62
N ASP A 354 -2.29 -10.32 -22.64
CA ASP A 354 -3.07 -10.57 -21.43
C ASP A 354 -3.06 -9.35 -20.48
N MET A 355 -2.18 -8.37 -20.72
CA MET A 355 -1.99 -7.18 -19.88
C MET A 355 -1.94 -5.89 -20.69
N SER A 356 -2.49 -4.81 -20.13
CA SER A 356 -2.60 -3.49 -20.77
C SER A 356 -1.33 -2.62 -20.67
N HIS A 357 -0.24 -3.14 -20.11
CA HIS A 357 0.99 -2.37 -19.86
C HIS A 357 1.95 -2.32 -21.06
N GLU A 358 1.67 -3.05 -22.15
CA GLU A 358 2.38 -2.90 -23.43
C GLU A 358 1.66 -1.92 -24.37
N ILE A 359 1.86 -0.63 -24.12
CA ILE A 359 1.32 0.47 -24.93
C ILE A 359 2.09 0.62 -26.25
N LEU A 360 1.37 0.43 -27.35
CA LEU A 360 1.83 0.50 -28.73
C LEU A 360 1.73 1.92 -29.29
N GLY A 361 2.72 2.31 -30.10
CA GLY A 361 2.70 3.56 -30.85
C GLY A 361 1.66 3.57 -31.97
N GLU A 362 1.40 4.75 -32.54
CA GLU A 362 0.31 5.02 -33.51
C GLU A 362 0.20 4.02 -34.68
N LYS A 363 1.35 3.53 -35.18
CA LYS A 363 1.45 2.65 -36.35
C LYS A 363 1.10 1.19 -36.05
N LYS A 364 1.05 0.83 -34.76
CA LYS A 364 0.80 -0.52 -34.28
C LYS A 364 -0.50 -0.64 -33.47
N ALA A 365 -1.23 0.48 -33.28
CA ALA A 365 -2.54 0.45 -32.65
C ALA A 365 -3.53 -0.36 -33.49
N GLU A 366 -4.51 -0.97 -32.83
CA GLU A 366 -5.62 -1.67 -33.49
C GLU A 366 -6.47 -0.68 -34.29
N ARG A 367 -6.71 -0.99 -35.56
CA ARG A 367 -7.48 -0.16 -36.51
C ARG A 367 -8.60 -0.95 -37.20
N MET A 368 -8.67 -2.25 -36.99
CA MET A 368 -9.71 -3.10 -37.57
C MET A 368 -11.00 -2.95 -36.78
N CYS A 369 -11.99 -2.27 -37.35
CA CYS A 369 -13.29 -2.03 -36.71
C CYS A 369 -13.96 -3.32 -36.23
N VAL A 370 -13.80 -4.41 -36.99
CA VAL A 370 -14.36 -5.74 -36.67
C VAL A 370 -13.80 -6.36 -35.39
N THR A 371 -12.61 -5.96 -34.94
CA THR A 371 -12.04 -6.42 -33.66
C THR A 371 -12.92 -6.01 -32.47
N CYS A 372 -13.63 -4.88 -32.59
CA CYS A 372 -14.48 -4.33 -31.53
C CYS A 372 -15.97 -4.44 -31.83
N HIS A 373 -16.38 -4.44 -33.10
CA HIS A 373 -17.78 -4.42 -33.53
C HIS A 373 -18.35 -5.81 -33.90
N THR A 374 -17.66 -6.89 -33.53
CA THR A 374 -18.16 -8.27 -33.64
C THR A 374 -18.78 -8.76 -32.33
N LYS A 375 -19.47 -9.91 -32.38
CA LYS A 375 -20.18 -10.50 -31.24
C LYS A 375 -19.24 -10.92 -30.09
N ASP A 376 -18.03 -11.39 -30.42
CA ASP A 376 -17.00 -11.80 -29.47
C ASP A 376 -15.87 -10.76 -29.46
N SER A 377 -16.22 -9.51 -29.17
CA SER A 377 -15.30 -8.38 -29.28
C SER A 377 -14.27 -8.33 -28.15
N GLN A 378 -13.12 -7.72 -28.44
CA GLN A 378 -12.11 -7.44 -27.39
C GLN A 378 -12.65 -6.55 -26.28
N LEU A 379 -13.56 -5.63 -26.61
CA LEU A 379 -14.20 -4.74 -25.65
C LEU A 379 -14.97 -5.53 -24.58
N ALA A 380 -15.71 -6.56 -24.98
CA ALA A 380 -16.39 -7.47 -24.06
C ALA A 380 -15.41 -8.19 -23.12
N THR A 381 -14.26 -8.62 -23.65
CA THR A 381 -13.25 -9.37 -22.88
C THR A 381 -12.39 -8.50 -21.95
N ARG A 382 -12.30 -7.19 -22.15
CA ARG A 382 -11.35 -6.32 -21.42
C ARG A 382 -12.03 -5.28 -20.54
N LEU A 383 -12.96 -4.49 -21.11
CA LEU A 383 -13.65 -3.45 -20.35
C LEU A 383 -14.78 -4.07 -19.52
N TYR A 384 -15.52 -4.99 -20.11
CA TYR A 384 -16.74 -5.55 -19.51
C TYR A 384 -16.54 -6.88 -18.75
N ARG A 385 -15.31 -7.42 -18.70
CA ARG A 385 -15.01 -8.71 -18.05
C ARG A 385 -15.50 -8.78 -16.60
N HIS A 386 -15.28 -7.72 -15.82
CA HIS A 386 -15.72 -7.68 -14.43
C HIS A 386 -17.25 -7.78 -14.29
N LEU A 387 -18.01 -7.13 -15.19
CA LEU A 387 -19.46 -7.27 -15.24
C LEU A 387 -19.86 -8.68 -15.69
N ALA A 388 -19.08 -9.30 -16.58
CA ALA A 388 -19.38 -10.64 -17.11
C ALA A 388 -19.18 -11.70 -16.03
N ASP A 389 -18.17 -11.56 -15.18
CA ASP A 389 -17.96 -12.44 -14.04
C ASP A 389 -19.06 -12.27 -12.98
N GLU A 390 -19.45 -11.03 -12.65
CA GLU A 390 -20.58 -10.74 -11.74
C GLU A 390 -21.92 -11.27 -12.28
N GLU A 391 -22.24 -11.00 -13.54
CA GLU A 391 -23.49 -11.48 -14.15
C GLU A 391 -23.48 -12.98 -14.43
N LYS A 392 -22.34 -13.60 -14.74
CA LYS A 392 -22.22 -15.07 -14.83
C LYS A 392 -22.46 -15.72 -13.49
N GLN A 393 -21.95 -15.15 -12.39
CA GLN A 393 -22.26 -15.63 -11.04
C GLN A 393 -23.76 -15.48 -10.70
N LYS A 394 -24.43 -14.45 -11.24
CA LYS A 394 -25.84 -14.16 -10.96
C LYS A 394 -26.84 -14.90 -11.86
N PHE A 395 -26.51 -15.12 -13.13
CA PHE A 395 -27.44 -15.59 -14.18
C PHE A 395 -26.96 -16.84 -14.94
N GLY A 396 -25.73 -17.31 -14.71
CA GLY A 396 -25.24 -18.61 -15.20
C GLY A 396 -24.75 -18.65 -16.65
N PHE A 397 -24.66 -17.55 -17.40
CA PHE A 397 -24.04 -17.51 -18.74
C PHE A 397 -23.31 -16.19 -19.03
N ALA A 398 -22.26 -16.23 -19.85
CA ALA A 398 -21.27 -15.14 -19.99
C ALA A 398 -21.69 -13.96 -20.90
N ASN A 399 -22.76 -14.10 -21.68
CA ASN A 399 -23.14 -13.13 -22.73
C ASN A 399 -24.23 -12.12 -22.32
N SER A 400 -24.67 -12.11 -21.06
CA SER A 400 -25.73 -11.21 -20.59
C SER A 400 -25.32 -9.73 -20.59
N VAL A 401 -24.02 -9.42 -20.38
CA VAL A 401 -23.52 -8.03 -20.27
C VAL A 401 -23.60 -7.27 -21.60
N ILE A 402 -23.35 -7.98 -22.70
CA ILE A 402 -23.43 -7.42 -24.06
C ILE A 402 -24.89 -7.08 -24.37
N LEU A 403 -25.83 -7.94 -23.95
CA LEU A 403 -27.26 -7.75 -24.18
C LEU A 403 -27.84 -6.60 -23.35
N SER A 404 -27.29 -6.31 -22.16
CA SER A 404 -27.76 -5.25 -21.29
C SER A 404 -27.16 -3.87 -21.60
N ASN A 405 -25.93 -3.79 -22.15
CA ASN A 405 -25.18 -2.52 -22.25
C ASN A 405 -24.65 -2.15 -23.65
N SER A 406 -24.73 -3.01 -24.67
CA SER A 406 -24.22 -2.69 -26.01
C SER A 406 -25.09 -3.28 -27.15
N TYR A 407 -25.62 -2.43 -28.02
CA TYR A 407 -26.31 -2.89 -29.23
C TYR A 407 -25.30 -3.51 -30.20
N VAL A 408 -25.32 -4.83 -30.34
CA VAL A 408 -24.61 -5.57 -31.39
C VAL A 408 -25.63 -5.90 -32.49
N ILE A 409 -25.28 -5.61 -33.75
CA ILE A 409 -26.10 -5.97 -34.91
C ILE A 409 -26.33 -7.49 -34.88
N GLY A 410 -27.60 -7.91 -34.79
CA GLY A 410 -28.01 -9.31 -34.66
C GLY A 410 -28.16 -9.85 -33.23
N ALA A 411 -27.99 -9.02 -32.19
CA ALA A 411 -28.11 -9.44 -30.78
C ALA A 411 -29.51 -9.25 -30.16
N THR A 412 -30.50 -8.79 -30.92
CA THR A 412 -31.89 -8.74 -30.44
C THR A 412 -32.51 -10.13 -30.49
N ARG A 413 -32.19 -11.01 -29.52
CA ARG A 413 -33.01 -12.19 -29.22
C ARG A 413 -34.23 -11.74 -28.43
N HIS A 414 -35.39 -11.75 -29.07
CA HIS A 414 -36.65 -11.52 -28.38
C HIS A 414 -37.13 -12.87 -27.81
N PRO A 415 -37.21 -13.05 -26.48
CA PRO A 415 -37.48 -14.35 -25.85
C PRO A 415 -38.76 -15.04 -26.36
N LEU A 416 -39.76 -14.23 -26.70
CA LEU A 416 -41.01 -14.72 -27.31
C LEU A 416 -40.78 -15.35 -28.70
N LEU A 417 -39.96 -14.72 -29.55
CA LEU A 417 -39.69 -15.22 -30.90
C LEU A 417 -38.88 -16.53 -30.85
N ASP A 418 -37.89 -16.61 -29.95
CA ASP A 418 -37.13 -17.84 -29.72
C ASP A 418 -38.05 -18.99 -29.27
N THR A 419 -38.96 -18.70 -28.32
CA THR A 419 -39.95 -19.67 -27.84
C THR A 419 -40.91 -20.11 -28.96
N LEU A 420 -41.37 -19.17 -29.80
CA LEU A 420 -42.25 -19.48 -30.94
C LEU A 420 -41.54 -20.34 -31.99
N ILE A 421 -40.27 -20.07 -32.29
CA ILE A 421 -39.49 -20.85 -33.26
C ILE A 421 -39.26 -22.26 -32.74
N ILE A 422 -38.91 -22.43 -31.47
CA ILE A 422 -38.75 -23.75 -30.85
C ILE A 422 -40.08 -24.51 -30.85
N ALA A 423 -41.19 -23.84 -30.53
CA ALA A 423 -42.52 -24.45 -30.60
C ALA A 423 -42.89 -24.90 -32.01
N MET A 424 -42.62 -24.08 -33.04
CA MET A 424 -42.85 -24.44 -34.44
C MET A 424 -41.99 -25.63 -34.88
N ALA A 425 -40.73 -25.69 -34.47
CA ALA A 425 -39.86 -26.83 -34.76
C ALA A 425 -40.38 -28.12 -34.10
N ALA A 426 -40.78 -28.05 -32.82
CA ALA A 426 -41.35 -29.18 -32.10
C ALA A 426 -42.65 -29.69 -32.75
N LEU A 427 -43.54 -28.78 -33.16
CA LEU A 427 -44.77 -29.12 -33.89
C LEU A 427 -44.46 -29.80 -35.23
N THR A 428 -43.42 -29.35 -35.94
CA THR A 428 -43.00 -29.96 -37.20
C THR A 428 -42.51 -31.40 -36.97
N PHE A 429 -41.68 -31.63 -35.95
CA PHE A 429 -41.22 -32.98 -35.59
C PHE A 429 -42.39 -33.88 -35.18
N LEU A 430 -43.32 -33.39 -34.36
CA LEU A 430 -44.52 -34.13 -34.00
C LEU A 430 -45.39 -34.47 -35.21
N GLY A 431 -45.52 -33.55 -36.16
CA GLY A 431 -46.24 -33.77 -37.42
C GLY A 431 -45.61 -34.88 -38.27
N VAL A 432 -44.28 -34.86 -38.42
CA VAL A 432 -43.54 -35.89 -39.17
C VAL A 432 -43.66 -37.25 -38.48
N LEU A 433 -43.50 -37.32 -37.15
CA LEU A 433 -43.63 -38.54 -36.37
C LEU A 433 -45.06 -39.10 -36.43
N GLY A 434 -46.06 -38.24 -36.31
CA GLY A 434 -47.48 -38.60 -36.43
C GLY A 434 -47.80 -39.14 -37.82
N HIS A 435 -47.30 -38.49 -38.87
CA HIS A 435 -47.45 -38.98 -40.25
C HIS A 435 -46.76 -40.34 -40.45
N GLY A 436 -45.56 -40.51 -39.90
CA GLY A 436 -44.84 -41.79 -39.88
C GLY A 436 -45.64 -42.89 -39.18
N LEU A 437 -46.23 -42.60 -38.02
CA LEU A 437 -47.06 -43.54 -37.26
C LEU A 437 -48.32 -43.94 -38.02
N ILE A 438 -49.01 -42.99 -38.66
CA ILE A 438 -50.18 -43.27 -39.50
C ILE A 438 -49.81 -44.20 -40.65
N ARG A 439 -48.68 -43.94 -41.34
CA ARG A 439 -48.19 -44.81 -42.40
C ARG A 439 -47.85 -46.21 -41.90
N TYR A 440 -47.20 -46.31 -40.74
CA TYR A 440 -46.87 -47.58 -40.11
C TYR A 440 -48.12 -48.39 -39.73
N LEU A 441 -49.09 -47.77 -39.06
CA LEU A 441 -50.34 -48.42 -38.67
C LEU A 441 -51.19 -48.81 -39.90
N GLY A 442 -51.23 -47.97 -40.93
CA GLY A 442 -51.89 -48.27 -42.20
C GLY A 442 -51.23 -49.43 -42.96
N ALA A 443 -49.90 -49.54 -42.94
CA ALA A 443 -49.18 -50.68 -43.49
C ALA A 443 -49.47 -51.96 -42.68
N LYS A 444 -49.46 -51.89 -41.35
CA LYS A 444 -49.77 -53.02 -40.46
C LYS A 444 -51.21 -53.52 -40.67
N LYS A 445 -52.19 -52.62 -40.79
CA LYS A 445 -53.60 -52.98 -41.05
C LYS A 445 -53.78 -53.67 -42.41
N ARG A 446 -53.14 -53.16 -43.47
CA ARG A 446 -53.15 -53.81 -44.80
C ARG A 446 -52.52 -55.20 -44.77
N ARG A 447 -51.44 -55.38 -44.00
CA ARG A 447 -50.79 -56.69 -43.81
C ARG A 447 -51.66 -57.70 -43.05
N ASN A 448 -52.42 -57.23 -42.05
CA ASN A 448 -53.32 -58.07 -41.26
C ASN A 448 -54.59 -58.47 -42.03
N ASN A 449 -55.07 -57.63 -42.95
CA ASN A 449 -56.24 -57.94 -43.79
C ASN A 449 -55.91 -58.79 -45.03
N ALA A 450 -54.63 -59.10 -45.28
CA ALA A 450 -54.15 -59.91 -46.39
C ALA A 450 -53.81 -61.37 -45.97
N LYS A 451 -54.08 -61.71 -44.71
CA LYS A 451 -54.17 -63.08 -44.20
C LYS A 451 -55.63 -63.38 -43.92
#